data_AF-A0A8S3JLR8-F1
#
_entry.id   AF-A0A8S3JLR8-F1
#
_cell.length_a   1.000
_cell.length_b   1.000
_cell.length_c   1.000
_cell.angle_alpha   90.00
_cell.angle_beta   90.00
_cell.angle_gamma   90.00
#
_symmetry.space_group_name_H-M   'P 1'
#
loop_
_entity.id
_entity.type
_entity.pdbx_description
1 polymer ?
#
loop_
_entity_poly.entity_id
_entity_poly.type
_entity_poly.pdbx_seq_one_letter_code
_entity_poly.pdbx_strand_id
1 'polypeptide(L)'
;GVPENAELRPQLDRTDRAVIVGTGNVALDCARILLSSIDDLAKTDITDQALDILRQSRIRHVTLVGRRGPMQVSFTIKELRELTKLTGVQSRLNQEDFNRIDQNMIDKLERPRKRLTELLLKTVQAKHSNEKVAERCWYLKFWRRPKQFNGKTTVESIDFEHTQPVANRSFSEENLPVQQNQT
;
A
#
# COMPACT_ATOMS: atom_id res chain seq x y z
N GLY A 1 13.25 -19.28 -1.56
CA GLY A 1 12.71 -18.79 -0.27
C GLY A 1 13.86 -18.53 0.70
N VAL A 2 13.64 -17.73 1.75
CA VAL A 2 14.64 -17.49 2.80
C VAL A 2 14.43 -18.51 3.93
N PRO A 3 15.46 -19.26 4.36
CA PRO A 3 15.31 -20.33 5.36
C PRO A 3 14.67 -19.87 6.68
N GLU A 4 15.01 -18.67 7.14
CA GLU A 4 14.48 -18.07 8.39
C GLU A 4 12.94 -17.92 8.38
N ASN A 5 12.34 -17.82 7.20
CA ASN A 5 10.89 -17.67 7.03
C ASN A 5 10.22 -18.95 6.49
N ALA A 6 10.92 -20.09 6.44
CA ALA A 6 10.38 -21.34 5.91
C ALA A 6 9.17 -21.85 6.71
N GLU A 7 9.07 -21.49 7.98
CA GLU A 7 7.95 -21.87 8.86
C GLU A 7 6.83 -20.83 8.89
N LEU A 8 6.95 -19.72 8.17
CA LEU A 8 5.92 -18.69 8.15
C LEU A 8 4.64 -19.23 7.49
N ARG A 9 3.53 -19.21 8.24
CA ARG A 9 2.20 -19.63 7.80
C ARG A 9 1.17 -18.51 8.04
N PRO A 10 1.11 -17.49 7.17
CA PRO A 10 0.12 -16.44 7.32
C PRO A 10 -1.28 -17.01 7.08
N GLN A 11 -2.24 -16.63 7.92
CA GLN A 11 -3.64 -17.07 7.82
C GLN A 11 -4.39 -16.28 6.74
N LEU A 12 -4.24 -16.69 5.48
CA LEU A 12 -4.83 -16.00 4.32
C LEU A 12 -6.26 -16.46 3.97
N ASP A 13 -6.78 -17.45 4.68
CA ASP A 13 -8.06 -18.13 4.43
C ASP A 13 -9.22 -17.62 5.32
N ARG A 14 -8.92 -16.77 6.31
CA ARG A 14 -9.90 -16.30 7.31
C ARG A 14 -10.70 -15.06 6.89
N THR A 15 -10.17 -14.26 5.97
CA THR A 15 -10.77 -12.99 5.55
C THR A 15 -10.53 -12.74 4.07
N ASP A 16 -11.31 -11.84 3.48
CA ASP A 16 -11.13 -11.34 2.12
C ASP A 16 -10.24 -10.08 2.05
N ARG A 17 -9.80 -9.55 3.21
CA ARG A 17 -9.12 -8.25 3.30
C ARG A 17 -7.72 -8.36 3.91
N ALA A 18 -6.76 -7.69 3.27
CA ALA A 18 -5.43 -7.45 3.82
C ALA A 18 -5.14 -5.95 3.85
N VAL A 19 -4.42 -5.51 4.89
CA VAL A 19 -3.94 -4.13 5.02
C VAL A 19 -2.43 -4.13 5.09
N ILE A 20 -1.79 -3.37 4.20
CA ILE A 20 -0.35 -3.20 4.15
C ILE A 20 -0.04 -1.77 4.57
N VAL A 21 0.71 -1.62 5.66
CA VAL A 21 1.14 -0.31 6.15
C VAL A 21 2.45 0.06 5.45
N GLY A 22 2.39 1.06 4.57
CA GLY A 22 3.52 1.52 3.79
C GLY A 22 3.16 1.80 2.33
N THR A 23 3.97 2.64 1.70
CA THR A 23 3.82 3.07 0.30
C THR A 23 5.16 3.00 -0.44
N GLY A 24 5.91 1.92 -0.23
CA GLY A 24 7.17 1.60 -0.91
C GLY A 24 7.04 0.37 -1.81
N ASN A 25 8.13 0.01 -2.52
CA ASN A 25 8.12 -1.11 -3.46
C ASN A 25 7.73 -2.44 -2.80
N VAL A 26 8.27 -2.74 -1.62
CA VAL A 26 7.93 -3.97 -0.87
C VAL A 26 6.42 -4.06 -0.60
N ALA A 27 5.76 -2.93 -0.30
CA ALA A 27 4.32 -2.92 -0.09
C ALA A 27 3.55 -3.27 -1.37
N LEU A 28 4.01 -2.80 -2.52
CA LEU A 28 3.44 -3.17 -3.82
C LEU A 28 3.70 -4.63 -4.18
N ASP A 29 4.88 -5.17 -3.85
CA ASP A 29 5.19 -6.58 -4.08
C ASP A 29 4.32 -7.50 -3.23
N CYS A 30 4.14 -7.18 -1.94
CA CYS A 30 3.19 -7.91 -1.08
C CYS A 30 1.77 -7.87 -1.66
N ALA A 31 1.31 -6.70 -2.11
CA ALA A 31 0.00 -6.56 -2.74
C ALA A 31 -0.10 -7.38 -4.03
N ARG A 32 0.96 -7.39 -4.86
CA ARG A 32 1.02 -8.15 -6.10
C ARG A 32 0.93 -9.65 -5.84
N ILE A 33 1.71 -10.18 -4.90
CA ILE A 33 1.63 -11.61 -4.54
C ILE A 33 0.24 -12.00 -4.03
N LEU A 34 -0.39 -11.17 -3.19
CA LEU A 34 -1.71 -11.45 -2.64
C LEU A 34 -2.85 -11.40 -3.67
N LEU A 35 -2.68 -10.66 -4.77
CA LEU A 35 -3.73 -10.40 -5.76
C LEU A 35 -3.52 -11.08 -7.11
N SER A 36 -2.29 -11.53 -7.41
CA SER A 36 -1.98 -12.26 -8.63
C SER A 36 -2.76 -13.58 -8.71
N SER A 37 -3.04 -14.01 -9.94
CA SER A 37 -3.60 -15.34 -10.17
C SER A 37 -2.61 -16.42 -9.76
N ILE A 38 -3.12 -17.56 -9.29
CA ILE A 38 -2.26 -18.71 -8.96
C ILE A 38 -1.53 -19.22 -10.20
N ASP A 39 -2.18 -19.20 -11.37
CA ASP A 39 -1.59 -19.67 -12.63
C ASP A 39 -0.39 -18.81 -13.06
N ASP A 40 -0.42 -17.50 -12.79
CA ASP A 40 0.70 -16.62 -13.08
C ASP A 40 1.82 -16.80 -12.06
N LEU A 41 1.50 -16.96 -10.77
CA LEU A 41 2.49 -17.21 -9.73
C LEU A 41 3.18 -18.58 -9.91
N ALA A 42 2.45 -19.61 -10.34
CA ALA A 42 2.99 -20.94 -10.57
C ALA A 42 4.07 -21.00 -11.67
N LYS A 43 4.18 -19.96 -12.50
CA LYS A 43 5.23 -19.82 -13.53
C LYS A 43 6.49 -19.11 -13.02
N THR A 44 6.52 -18.73 -11.74
CA THR A 44 7.63 -18.01 -11.11
C THR A 44 8.46 -18.93 -10.22
N ASP A 45 9.54 -18.40 -9.62
CA ASP A 45 10.39 -19.10 -8.64
C ASP A 45 9.82 -19.07 -7.21
N ILE A 46 8.52 -18.76 -7.05
CA ILE A 46 7.82 -18.86 -5.77
C ILE A 46 7.91 -20.29 -5.23
N THR A 47 8.14 -20.44 -3.93
CA THR A 47 8.21 -21.76 -3.30
C THR A 47 6.84 -22.45 -3.33
N ASP A 48 6.83 -23.77 -3.54
CA ASP A 48 5.60 -24.59 -3.56
C ASP A 48 4.73 -24.35 -2.32
N GLN A 49 5.37 -24.28 -1.15
CA GLN A 49 4.68 -24.00 0.11
C GLN A 49 3.94 -22.66 0.14
N ALA A 50 4.56 -21.59 -0.34
CA ALA A 50 3.89 -20.29 -0.42
C ALA A 50 2.75 -20.32 -1.45
N LEU A 51 2.95 -21.03 -2.57
CA LEU A 51 1.93 -21.22 -3.59
C LEU A 51 0.72 -22.00 -3.05
N ASP A 52 0.94 -23.04 -2.25
CA ASP A 52 -0.12 -23.81 -1.58
C ASP A 52 -0.94 -22.97 -0.60
N ILE A 53 -0.28 -22.12 0.17
CA ILE A 53 -0.96 -21.18 1.07
C ILE A 53 -1.78 -20.17 0.26
N LEU A 54 -1.22 -19.64 -0.84
CA LEU A 54 -1.91 -18.70 -1.71
C LEU A 54 -3.09 -19.33 -2.44
N ARG A 55 -3.04 -20.62 -2.80
CA ARG A 55 -4.18 -21.37 -3.38
C ARG A 55 -5.39 -21.38 -2.46
N GLN A 56 -5.17 -21.41 -1.14
CA GLN A 56 -6.22 -21.40 -0.12
C GLN A 56 -6.64 -19.97 0.27
N SER A 57 -5.96 -18.95 -0.25
CA SER A 57 -6.19 -17.54 0.09
C SER A 57 -7.59 -17.07 -0.32
N ARG A 58 -8.31 -16.49 0.65
CA ARG A 58 -9.56 -15.78 0.43
C ARG A 58 -9.36 -14.29 0.18
N ILE A 59 -8.12 -13.78 0.23
CA ILE A 59 -7.84 -12.36 0.02
C ILE A 59 -8.30 -11.92 -1.38
N ARG A 60 -9.12 -10.88 -1.40
CA ARG A 60 -9.66 -10.22 -2.60
C ARG A 60 -9.42 -8.72 -2.57
N HIS A 61 -9.27 -8.13 -1.39
CA HIS A 61 -9.15 -6.69 -1.19
C HIS A 61 -7.85 -6.37 -0.43
N VAL A 62 -6.89 -5.70 -1.08
CA VAL A 62 -5.65 -5.25 -0.42
C VAL A 62 -5.64 -3.73 -0.30
N THR A 63 -5.53 -3.21 0.92
CA THR A 63 -5.41 -1.76 1.15
C THR A 63 -3.98 -1.41 1.54
N LEU A 64 -3.30 -0.60 0.72
CA LEU A 64 -2.05 0.04 1.07
C LEU A 64 -2.34 1.36 1.80
N VAL A 65 -1.67 1.57 2.94
CA VAL A 65 -1.90 2.75 3.78
C VAL A 65 -0.62 3.56 3.94
N GLY A 66 -0.67 4.82 3.52
CA GLY A 66 0.38 5.81 3.70
C GLY A 66 0.07 6.82 4.79
N ARG A 67 1.03 7.05 5.70
CA ARG A 67 0.93 8.11 6.73
C ARG A 67 1.13 9.53 6.20
N ARG A 68 1.64 9.67 4.97
CA ARG A 68 1.85 10.94 4.25
C ARG A 68 0.97 10.96 3.00
N GLY A 69 1.09 12.00 2.18
CA GLY A 69 0.32 12.15 0.95
C GLY A 69 0.91 11.42 -0.25
N PRO A 70 0.18 11.44 -1.38
CA PRO A 70 0.62 10.87 -2.66
C PRO A 70 1.96 11.41 -3.16
N MET A 71 2.27 12.68 -2.85
CA MET A 71 3.55 13.30 -3.20
C MET A 71 4.74 12.76 -2.41
N GLN A 72 4.53 11.88 -1.41
CA GLN A 72 5.58 11.29 -0.58
C GLN A 72 5.70 9.76 -0.71
N VAL A 73 5.05 9.14 -1.69
CA VAL A 73 5.23 7.70 -1.97
C VAL A 73 6.70 7.38 -2.25
N SER A 74 7.18 6.23 -1.81
CA SER A 74 8.56 5.77 -2.05
C SER A 74 8.64 4.66 -3.09
N PHE A 75 7.51 4.14 -3.57
CA PHE A 75 7.50 3.20 -4.68
C PHE A 75 7.87 3.87 -6.01
N THR A 76 8.40 3.07 -6.92
CA THR A 76 8.78 3.47 -8.28
C THR A 76 7.64 3.23 -9.27
N ILE A 77 7.75 3.89 -10.44
CA ILE A 77 6.71 3.85 -11.48
C ILE A 77 6.55 2.47 -12.11
N LYS A 78 7.61 1.68 -12.21
CA LYS A 78 7.58 0.34 -12.81
C LYS A 78 6.69 -0.59 -11.96
N GLU A 79 6.85 -0.56 -10.66
CA GLU A 79 6.23 -1.43 -9.67
C GLU A 79 4.76 -1.05 -9.51
N LEU A 80 4.45 0.26 -9.50
CA LEU A 80 3.06 0.72 -9.60
C LEU A 80 2.41 0.23 -10.91
N ARG A 81 3.13 0.30 -12.03
CA ARG A 81 2.62 -0.12 -13.33
C ARG A 81 2.32 -1.62 -13.36
N GLU A 82 3.19 -2.45 -12.80
CA GLU A 82 2.96 -3.89 -12.67
C GLU A 82 1.67 -4.18 -11.88
N LEU A 83 1.46 -3.51 -10.74
CA LEU A 83 0.23 -3.67 -9.95
C LEU A 83 -1.03 -3.20 -10.70
N THR A 84 -0.96 -2.08 -11.43
CA THR A 84 -2.10 -1.57 -12.23
C THR A 84 -2.45 -2.46 -13.43
N LYS A 85 -1.53 -3.33 -13.86
CA LYS A 85 -1.69 -4.20 -15.04
C LYS A 85 -2.13 -5.63 -14.69
N LEU A 86 -2.30 -5.95 -13.40
CA LEU A 86 -2.76 -7.27 -12.99
C LEU A 86 -4.12 -7.60 -13.61
N THR A 87 -4.20 -8.75 -14.27
CA THR A 87 -5.41 -9.23 -14.92
C THR A 87 -6.50 -9.50 -13.88
N GLY A 88 -7.69 -8.96 -14.10
CA GLY A 88 -8.84 -9.17 -13.20
C GLY A 88 -8.74 -8.45 -11.85
N VAL A 89 -7.76 -7.55 -11.67
CA VAL A 89 -7.58 -6.76 -10.45
C VAL A 89 -7.82 -5.28 -10.73
N GLN A 90 -8.67 -4.67 -9.92
CA GLN A 90 -9.03 -3.27 -10.05
C GLN A 90 -8.25 -2.38 -9.07
N SER A 91 -7.81 -1.22 -9.55
CA SER A 91 -7.20 -0.18 -8.73
C SER A 91 -8.28 0.79 -8.22
N ARG A 92 -8.31 1.10 -6.93
CA ARG A 92 -9.30 2.02 -6.32
C ARG A 92 -8.60 3.04 -5.44
N LEU A 93 -8.43 4.26 -5.96
CA LEU A 93 -7.79 5.36 -5.25
C LEU A 93 -8.85 6.41 -4.87
N ASN A 94 -8.77 6.98 -3.67
CA ASN A 94 -9.68 8.05 -3.28
C ASN A 94 -9.23 9.37 -3.92
N GLN A 95 -10.12 10.01 -4.70
CA GLN A 95 -9.85 11.31 -5.33
C GLN A 95 -9.47 12.38 -4.30
N GLU A 96 -10.08 12.35 -3.11
CA GLU A 96 -9.85 13.36 -2.06
C GLU A 96 -8.39 13.41 -1.58
N ASP A 97 -7.68 12.29 -1.62
CA ASP A 97 -6.27 12.22 -1.22
C ASP A 97 -5.37 13.03 -2.16
N PHE A 98 -5.83 13.32 -3.39
CA PHE A 98 -5.12 14.02 -4.45
C PHE A 98 -5.54 15.49 -4.61
N ASN A 99 -6.56 15.96 -3.87
CA ASN A 99 -7.08 17.34 -3.99
C ASN A 99 -6.04 18.44 -3.72
N ARG A 100 -4.93 18.09 -3.05
CA ARG A 100 -3.83 19.01 -2.74
C ARG A 100 -2.75 19.07 -3.83
N ILE A 101 -2.88 18.29 -4.90
CA ILE A 101 -1.93 18.28 -6.03
C ILE A 101 -2.53 19.09 -7.16
N ASP A 102 -1.87 20.19 -7.52
CA ASP A 102 -2.20 20.99 -8.70
C ASP A 102 -1.18 20.78 -9.84
N GLN A 103 -1.53 21.26 -11.03
CA GLN A 103 -0.69 21.12 -12.22
C GLN A 103 0.65 21.86 -12.07
N ASN A 104 0.69 23.01 -11.39
CA ASN A 104 1.91 23.79 -11.18
C ASN A 104 2.92 23.04 -10.31
N MET A 105 2.45 22.29 -9.31
CA MET A 105 3.30 21.41 -8.50
C MET A 105 3.87 20.28 -9.35
N ILE A 106 3.05 19.64 -10.18
CA ILE A 106 3.46 18.53 -11.05
C ILE A 106 4.52 18.98 -12.06
N ASP A 107 4.36 20.17 -12.64
CA ASP A 107 5.27 20.69 -13.66
C ASP A 107 6.67 21.04 -13.12
N LYS A 108 6.78 21.28 -11.80
CA LYS A 108 8.06 21.51 -11.11
C LYS A 108 8.76 20.22 -10.68
N LEU A 109 8.14 19.05 -10.86
CA LEU A 109 8.75 17.78 -10.48
C LEU A 109 9.79 17.31 -11.49
N GLU A 110 10.84 16.69 -10.97
CA GLU A 110 11.77 15.90 -11.76
C GLU A 110 11.05 14.84 -12.59
N ARG A 111 11.52 14.57 -13.81
CA ARG A 111 10.84 13.69 -14.79
C ARG A 111 10.39 12.34 -14.20
N PRO A 112 11.19 11.61 -13.41
CA PRO A 112 10.75 10.34 -12.83
C PRO A 112 9.56 10.52 -11.88
N ARG A 113 9.59 11.56 -11.05
CA ARG A 113 8.54 11.86 -10.06
C ARG A 113 7.27 12.39 -10.72
N LYS A 114 7.43 13.22 -11.75
CA LYS A 114 6.33 13.72 -12.59
C LYS A 114 5.53 12.55 -13.19
N ARG A 115 6.20 11.64 -13.90
CA ARG A 115 5.56 10.48 -14.56
C ARG A 115 4.86 9.55 -13.58
N LEU A 116 5.42 9.37 -12.38
CA LEU A 116 4.80 8.59 -11.32
C LEU A 116 3.49 9.24 -10.83
N THR A 117 3.55 10.54 -10.58
CA THR A 117 2.40 11.33 -10.10
C THR A 117 1.28 11.36 -11.13
N GLU A 118 1.63 11.57 -12.40
CA GLU A 118 0.69 11.50 -13.54
C GLU A 118 0.04 10.12 -13.65
N LEU A 119 0.79 9.03 -13.46
CA LEU A 119 0.22 7.68 -13.47
C LEU A 119 -0.79 7.50 -12.33
N LEU A 120 -0.48 7.94 -11.11
CA LEU A 120 -1.41 7.88 -9.98
C LEU A 120 -2.70 8.67 -10.27
N LEU A 121 -2.58 9.90 -10.78
CA LEU A 121 -3.74 10.73 -11.15
C LEU A 121 -4.58 10.08 -12.24
N LYS A 122 -3.92 9.51 -13.27
CA LYS A 122 -4.61 8.73 -14.31
C LYS A 122 -5.35 7.53 -13.73
N THR A 123 -4.76 6.84 -12.76
CA THR A 123 -5.39 5.71 -12.07
C THR A 123 -6.62 6.14 -11.27
N VAL A 124 -6.58 7.31 -10.61
CA VAL A 124 -7.75 7.87 -9.90
C VAL A 124 -8.89 8.17 -10.88
N GLN A 125 -8.56 8.75 -12.04
CA GLN A 125 -9.53 9.18 -13.06
C GLN A 125 -10.06 8.03 -13.92
N ALA A 126 -9.43 6.85 -13.87
CA ALA A 126 -9.84 5.71 -14.67
C ALA A 126 -11.27 5.29 -14.29
N LYS A 127 -12.24 5.68 -15.12
CA LYS A 127 -13.62 5.23 -14.98
C LYS A 127 -13.63 3.72 -15.11
N HIS A 128 -14.05 3.05 -14.06
CA HIS A 128 -14.34 1.63 -14.14
C HIS A 128 -15.73 1.47 -14.73
N SER A 129 -15.81 1.11 -16.01
CA SER A 129 -17.07 0.78 -16.67
C SER A 129 -17.77 -0.36 -15.93
N ASN A 130 -19.01 -0.11 -15.55
CA ASN A 130 -19.88 -0.99 -14.75
C ASN A 130 -20.37 -2.22 -15.54
N GLU A 131 -19.50 -3.16 -15.92
CA GLU A 131 -19.98 -4.41 -16.54
C GLU A 131 -19.50 -5.71 -15.89
N LYS A 132 -18.46 -5.68 -15.05
CA LYS A 132 -18.19 -6.75 -14.06
C LYS A 132 -17.64 -6.13 -12.78
N VAL A 133 -18.25 -6.43 -11.64
CA VAL A 133 -17.63 -6.18 -10.33
C VAL A 133 -16.32 -6.97 -10.33
N ALA A 134 -15.18 -6.28 -10.31
CA ALA A 134 -13.90 -6.96 -10.24
C ALA A 134 -13.85 -7.75 -8.92
N GLU A 135 -13.59 -9.05 -9.01
CA GLU A 135 -13.52 -9.93 -7.84
C GLU A 135 -12.35 -9.54 -6.92
N ARG A 136 -11.31 -8.90 -7.48
CA ARG A 136 -10.12 -8.46 -6.76
C ARG A 136 -9.88 -6.97 -6.92
N CYS A 137 -9.56 -6.30 -5.81
CA CYS A 137 -9.27 -4.87 -5.79
C CYS A 137 -8.06 -4.56 -4.90
N TRP A 138 -7.31 -3.53 -5.28
CA TRP A 138 -6.40 -2.87 -4.37
C TRP A 138 -6.76 -1.41 -4.16
N TYR A 139 -6.48 -0.92 -2.96
CA TYR A 139 -6.74 0.44 -2.54
C TYR A 139 -5.44 1.10 -2.12
N LEU A 140 -5.35 2.41 -2.32
CA LEU A 140 -4.28 3.22 -1.77
C LEU A 140 -4.91 4.36 -1.01
N LYS A 141 -4.70 4.35 0.31
CA LYS A 141 -5.23 5.36 1.24
C LYS A 141 -4.08 6.15 1.82
N PHE A 142 -4.19 7.46 1.77
CA PHE A 142 -3.19 8.36 2.34
C PHE A 142 -3.69 9.01 3.63
N TRP A 143 -2.80 9.76 4.27
CA TRP A 143 -3.14 10.55 5.46
C TRP A 143 -3.67 9.71 6.62
N ARG A 144 -3.16 8.48 6.79
CA ARG A 144 -3.57 7.57 7.87
C ARG A 144 -2.36 6.94 8.53
N ARG A 145 -2.28 6.98 9.86
CA ARG A 145 -1.34 6.18 10.64
C ARG A 145 -2.10 5.11 11.43
N PRO A 146 -1.60 3.86 11.52
CA PRO A 146 -2.19 2.88 12.42
C PRO A 146 -2.11 3.41 13.85
N LYS A 147 -3.24 3.38 14.56
CA LYS A 147 -3.37 3.76 15.97
C LYS A 147 -3.41 2.51 16.84
N GLN A 148 -4.20 1.52 16.45
CA GLN A 148 -4.43 0.32 17.25
C GLN A 148 -4.80 -0.86 16.36
N PHE A 149 -4.34 -2.05 16.73
CA PHE A 149 -4.75 -3.32 16.14
C PHE A 149 -5.69 -4.01 17.14
N ASN A 150 -6.88 -4.39 16.68
CA ASN A 150 -7.93 -4.94 17.53
C ASN A 150 -8.13 -6.42 17.26
N GLY A 151 -8.47 -7.17 18.30
CA GLY A 151 -8.71 -8.61 18.29
C GLY A 151 -8.10 -9.29 19.51
N LYS A 152 -8.56 -10.51 19.84
CA LYS A 152 -8.10 -11.22 21.05
C LYS A 152 -6.85 -12.05 20.79
N THR A 153 -6.94 -12.96 19.82
CA THR A 153 -5.86 -13.90 19.45
C THR A 153 -5.33 -13.63 18.05
N THR A 154 -6.14 -13.00 17.20
CA THR A 154 -5.82 -12.62 15.83
C THR A 154 -6.30 -11.21 15.56
N VAL A 155 -5.71 -10.53 14.57
CA VAL A 155 -6.15 -9.20 14.15
C VAL A 155 -7.49 -9.29 13.43
N GLU A 156 -8.47 -8.54 13.90
CA GLU A 156 -9.83 -8.45 13.35
C GLU A 156 -10.09 -7.08 12.70
N SER A 157 -9.48 -6.02 13.24
CA SER A 157 -9.55 -4.67 12.66
C SER A 157 -8.34 -3.82 13.04
N ILE A 158 -8.17 -2.69 12.35
CA ILE A 158 -7.12 -1.71 12.60
C ILE A 158 -7.77 -0.33 12.65
N ASP A 159 -7.56 0.37 13.75
CA ASP A 159 -7.96 1.77 13.87
C ASP A 159 -6.88 2.66 13.27
N PHE A 160 -7.31 3.65 12.51
CA PHE A 160 -6.43 4.63 11.89
C PHE A 160 -6.75 6.02 12.40
N GLU A 161 -5.69 6.78 12.66
CA GLU A 161 -5.79 8.21 12.91
C GLU A 161 -5.47 8.98 11.62
N HIS A 162 -6.27 10.01 11.36
CA HIS A 162 -6.01 10.93 10.25
C HIS A 162 -4.75 11.76 10.52
N THR A 163 -3.84 11.78 9.55
CA THR A 163 -2.67 12.66 9.58
C THR A 163 -2.88 13.85 8.66
N GLN A 164 -2.13 14.93 8.90
CA GLN A 164 -2.10 16.10 8.02
C GLN A 164 -0.63 16.46 7.73
N PRO A 165 -0.35 17.16 6.62
CA PRO A 165 0.97 17.75 6.44
C PRO A 165 1.21 18.72 7.60
N VAL A 166 2.27 18.48 8.37
CA VAL A 166 2.78 19.50 9.28
C VAL A 166 3.47 20.52 8.39
N ALA A 167 3.09 21.80 8.48
CA ALA A 167 3.86 22.89 7.86
C ALA A 167 5.32 22.74 8.30
N ASN A 168 6.29 23.09 7.44
CA ASN A 168 7.71 23.08 7.77
C ASN A 168 7.93 23.80 9.11
N ARG A 169 7.90 23.06 10.22
CA ARG A 169 8.57 23.46 11.44
C ARG A 169 10.02 23.25 11.08
N SER A 170 10.71 24.33 10.79
CA SER A 170 12.15 24.40 11.01
C SER A 170 12.38 23.71 12.35
N PHE A 171 13.01 22.55 12.34
CA PHE A 171 13.50 21.96 13.57
C PHE A 171 14.60 22.92 14.04
N SER A 172 14.25 23.91 14.86
CA SER A 172 15.23 24.52 15.74
C SER A 172 15.53 23.47 16.81
N GLU A 173 16.81 23.17 17.02
CA GLU A 173 17.30 22.16 17.97
C GLU A 173 16.95 22.46 19.45
N GLU A 174 16.14 23.47 19.75
CA GLU A 174 15.91 23.99 21.10
C GLU A 174 14.89 23.20 21.96
N ASN A 175 14.27 22.12 21.47
CA ASN A 175 13.24 21.40 22.24
C ASN A 175 13.53 19.90 22.41
N LEU A 176 14.78 19.54 22.68
CA LEU A 176 15.06 18.26 23.35
C LEU A 176 15.01 18.50 24.88
N PRO A 177 14.10 17.86 25.63
CA PRO A 177 14.15 17.90 27.08
C PRO A 177 15.42 17.16 27.53
N VAL A 178 16.42 17.92 27.95
CA VAL A 178 17.58 17.37 28.67
C VAL A 178 17.07 16.93 30.03
N GLN A 179 16.81 15.63 30.19
CA GLN A 179 16.73 15.02 31.52
C GLN A 179 18.13 15.07 32.13
N GLN A 180 18.41 16.12 32.90
CA GLN A 180 19.51 16.10 33.84
C GLN A 180 19.10 15.21 35.02
N ASN A 181 19.60 13.98 35.02
CA ASN A 181 19.60 13.14 36.22
C ASN A 181 20.47 13.81 37.28
N GLN A 182 19.86 14.23 38.39
CA GLN A 182 20.59 14.58 39.60
C GLN A 182 21.04 13.30 40.32
N THR A 183 22.26 13.38 40.85
CA THR A 183 23.01 12.32 41.54
C THR A 183 22.53 12.15 42.97
#